data_AF-A0A8T3AN11-F1
#
_entry.id   AF-A0A8T3AN11-F1
#
_cell.length_a   1.000
_cell.length_b   1.000
_cell.length_c   1.000
_cell.angle_alpha   90.00
_cell.angle_beta   90.00
_cell.angle_gamma   90.00
#
_symmetry.space_group_name_H-M   'P 1'
#
loop_
_entity.id
_entity.type
_entity.pdbx_description
1 polymer ?
#
loop_
_entity_poly.entity_id
_entity_poly.type
_entity_poly.pdbx_seq_one_letter_code
_entity_poly.pdbx_strand_id
1 'polypeptide(L)' 'MRRFYEGGFQPSMTRREAALILGIRESTPADKVREAHRKVMVANHPDAGGSHYLASKINEAKDVLLGKTKSGGSAF' A
#
# COMPACT_ATOMS: atom_id res chain seq x y z
N MET A 1 17.71 -11.96 13.92
CA MET A 1 17.28 -12.19 12.51
C MET A 1 15.91 -11.52 12.34
N ARG A 2 15.71 -10.64 11.36
CA ARG A 2 14.38 -10.05 11.13
C ARG A 2 13.48 -11.16 10.59
N ARG A 3 12.35 -11.40 11.26
CA ARG A 3 11.37 -12.39 10.83
C ARG A 3 10.57 -11.78 9.69
N PHE A 4 10.65 -12.37 8.50
CA PHE A 4 9.83 -11.99 7.36
C PHE A 4 8.47 -12.68 7.45
N TYR A 5 7.45 -12.07 6.85
CA TYR A 5 6.18 -12.75 6.64
C TYR A 5 6.34 -13.80 5.54
N GLU A 6 5.81 -14.98 5.76
CA GLU A 6 5.85 -16.06 4.78
C GLU A 6 4.77 -15.85 3.70
N GLY A 7 5.10 -16.21 2.46
CA GLY A 7 4.20 -16.12 1.31
C GLY A 7 4.31 -14.80 0.52
N GLY A 8 3.42 -14.64 -0.45
CA GLY A 8 3.28 -13.42 -1.26
C GLY A 8 2.19 -12.49 -0.74
N PHE A 9 1.84 -11.51 -1.56
CA PHE A 9 0.68 -10.66 -1.27
C PHE A 9 -0.62 -11.45 -1.29
N GLN A 10 -1.59 -11.00 -0.51
CA GLN A 10 -2.92 -11.59 -0.50
C GLN A 10 -3.64 -11.35 -1.84
N PRO A 11 -4.53 -12.27 -2.26
CA PRO A 11 -5.32 -12.11 -3.49
C PRO A 11 -6.17 -10.83 -3.53
N SER A 12 -6.60 -10.36 -2.35
CA SER A 12 -7.33 -9.11 -2.16
C SER A 12 -6.69 -8.33 -1.02
N MET A 13 -6.43 -7.03 -1.22
CA MET A 13 -5.79 -6.19 -0.21
C MET A 13 -6.67 -6.05 1.02
N THR A 14 -6.17 -6.55 2.15
CA THR A 14 -6.81 -6.35 3.45
C THR A 14 -6.27 -5.12 4.14
N ARG A 15 -7.04 -4.57 5.08
CA ARG A 15 -6.61 -3.42 5.90
C ARG A 15 -5.33 -3.73 6.70
N ARG A 16 -5.19 -4.97 7.16
CA ARG A 16 -4.00 -5.48 7.83
C ARG A 16 -2.79 -5.53 6.89
N GLU A 17 -2.93 -6.12 5.70
CA GLU A 17 -1.84 -6.15 4.71
C GLU A 17 -1.43 -4.72 4.30
N ALA A 18 -2.40 -3.84 4.08
CA ALA A 18 -2.13 -2.44 3.75
C ALA A 18 -1.32 -1.72 4.83
N ALA A 19 -1.67 -1.93 6.11
CA ALA A 19 -0.93 -1.38 7.24
C ALA A 19 0.51 -1.92 7.31
N LEU A 20 0.71 -3.21 7.03
CA LEU A 20 2.04 -3.83 6.96
C LEU A 20 2.88 -3.26 5.83
N ILE A 21 2.31 -3.10 4.63
CA ILE A 21 2.99 -2.52 3.46
C ILE A 21 3.46 -1.10 3.74
N LEU A 22 2.63 -0.28 4.39
CA LEU A 22 2.98 1.10 4.73
C LEU A 22 3.79 1.25 6.03
N GLY A 23 4.00 0.16 6.78
CA GLY A 23 4.73 0.17 8.04
C GLY A 23 4.03 0.97 9.15
N ILE A 24 2.70 0.95 9.20
CA ILE A 24 1.87 1.71 10.14
C ILE A 24 0.83 0.82 10.83
N ARG A 25 0.08 1.36 11.80
CA ARG A 25 -1.04 0.67 12.44
C ARG A 25 -2.32 0.80 11.61
N GLU A 26 -3.23 -0.17 11.70
CA GLU A 26 -4.55 -0.09 11.03
C GLU A 26 -5.39 1.11 11.49
N SER A 27 -5.17 1.57 12.73
CA SER A 27 -5.85 2.73 13.32
C SER A 27 -5.15 4.07 13.02
N THR A 28 -4.17 4.08 12.11
CA THR A 28 -3.38 5.29 11.82
C THR A 28 -4.25 6.37 11.16
N PRO A 29 -4.20 7.63 11.63
CA PRO A 29 -4.93 8.73 11.02
C PRO A 29 -4.57 8.97 9.54
N ALA A 30 -5.54 9.50 8.79
CA ALA A 30 -5.46 9.60 7.32
C ALA A 30 -4.30 10.49 6.81
N ASP A 31 -3.91 11.53 7.54
CA ASP A 31 -2.75 12.36 7.25
C ASP A 31 -1.44 11.55 7.32
N LYS A 32 -1.31 10.73 8.36
CA LYS A 32 -0.16 9.84 8.56
C LYS A 32 -0.12 8.67 7.58
N VAL A 33 -1.27 8.18 7.12
CA VAL A 33 -1.33 7.23 5.99
C VAL A 33 -0.73 7.84 4.73
N ARG A 34 -1.07 9.09 4.39
CA ARG A 34 -0.52 9.77 3.21
C ARG A 34 0.98 10.03 3.34
N GLU A 35 1.44 10.39 4.54
CA GLU A 35 2.86 10.58 4.82
C GLU A 35 3.66 9.27 4.63
N ALA A 36 3.17 8.17 5.20
CA ALA A 36 3.80 6.85 5.06
C ALA A 36 3.80 6.37 3.60
N HIS A 37 2.67 6.51 2.89
CA HIS A 37 2.57 6.21 1.47
C HIS A 37 3.63 6.93 0.64
N ARG A 38 3.80 8.25 0.82
CA ARG A 38 4.82 9.01 0.09
C ARG A 38 6.23 8.47 0.36
N LYS A 39 6.58 8.21 1.62
CA LYS A 39 7.90 7.68 1.99
C LYS A 39 8.19 6.33 1.33
N VAL A 40 7.25 5.39 1.43
CA VAL A 40 7.41 4.05 0.85
C VAL A 40 7.41 4.11 -0.68
N MET A 41 6.55 4.94 -1.28
CA MET A 41 6.49 5.09 -2.74
C MET A 41 7.77 5.67 -3.32
N VAL A 42 8.35 6.72 -2.72
CA VAL A 42 9.62 7.30 -3.20
C VAL A 42 10.73 6.26 -3.23
N ALA A 43 10.80 5.38 -2.23
CA ALA A 43 11.79 4.31 -2.19
C ALA A 43 11.53 3.17 -3.19
N ASN A 44 10.32 3.05 -3.74
CA ASN A 44 9.90 1.95 -4.61
C ASN A 44 9.40 2.42 -5.98
N HIS A 45 9.62 3.68 -6.34
CA HIS A 45 9.06 4.28 -7.55
C HIS A 45 9.64 3.62 -8.80
N PRO A 46 8.84 3.24 -9.82
CA PRO A 46 9.33 2.59 -11.03
C PRO A 46 10.39 3.40 -11.77
N ASP A 47 10.20 4.73 -11.87
CA ASP A 47 11.15 5.64 -12.53
C ASP A 47 12.52 5.69 -11.83
N ALA A 48 12.60 5.27 -10.57
CA ALA A 48 13.85 5.15 -9.80
C ALA A 48 14.40 3.72 -9.77
N GLY A 49 13.93 2.84 -10.69
CA GLY A 49 14.33 1.43 -10.76
C GLY A 49 13.50 0.50 -9.86
N GLY A 50 12.40 1.00 -9.28
CA GLY A 50 11.47 0.20 -8.50
C GLY A 50 10.60 -0.73 -9.34
N SER A 51 9.90 -1.67 -8.68
CA SER A 51 8.97 -2.58 -9.36
C SER A 51 7.60 -1.93 -9.54
N HIS A 52 7.07 -1.95 -10.77
CA HIS A 52 5.68 -1.57 -11.05
C HIS A 52 4.68 -2.35 -10.19
N TYR A 53 4.97 -3.63 -9.91
CA TYR A 53 4.10 -4.46 -9.08
C TYR A 53 4.13 -4.02 -7.62
N LEU A 54 5.31 -3.70 -7.06
CA LEU A 54 5.39 -3.18 -5.69
C LEU A 54 4.72 -1.80 -5.58
N ALA A 55 4.94 -0.92 -6.55
CA ALA A 55 4.30 0.40 -6.59
C ALA A 55 2.76 0.28 -6.64
N SER A 56 2.22 -0.68 -7.40
CA SER A 56 0.76 -0.90 -7.45
C SER A 56 0.21 -1.38 -6.10
N LYS A 57 0.90 -2.30 -5.41
CA LYS A 57 0.53 -2.76 -4.05
C LYS A 57 0.62 -1.66 -3.00
N ILE A 58 1.61 -0.77 -3.09
CA ILE A 58 1.73 0.41 -2.21
C ILE A 58 0.57 1.38 -2.43
N ASN A 59 0.15 1.59 -3.67
CA ASN A 59 -1.01 2.43 -4.00
C ASN A 59 -2.33 1.81 -3.49
N GLU A 60 -2.52 0.51 -3.72
CA GLU A 60 -3.68 -0.24 -3.24
C GLU A 60 -3.79 -0.19 -1.70
N ALA A 61 -2.66 -0.31 -0.99
CA ALA A 61 -2.61 -0.21 0.46
C ALA A 61 -3.11 1.17 0.98
N LYS A 62 -2.62 2.25 0.36
CA LYS A 62 -3.07 3.62 0.67
C LYS A 62 -4.56 3.78 0.41
N ASP A 63 -5.07 3.25 -0.71
CA ASP A 63 -6.46 3.35 -1.09
C ASP A 63 -7.39 2.64 -0.09
N VAL A 64 -7.05 1.40 0.31
CA VAL A 64 -7.79 0.64 1.35
C VAL A 64 -7.80 1.36 2.70
N LEU A 65 -6.66 1.88 3.15
CA LEU A 65 -6.58 2.54 4.46
C LEU A 65 -7.31 3.88 4.51
N LEU A 66 -7.44 4.56 3.37
CA LEU A 66 -8.19 5.82 3.24
C LEU A 66 -9.68 5.59 2.92
N GLY A 67 -10.14 4.35 2.85
CA GLY A 67 -11.53 4.03 2.50
C GLY A 67 -11.88 4.37 1.04
N LYS A 68 -10.87 4.57 0.19
CA LYS A 68 -11.03 4.67 -1.26
C LYS A 68 -10.97 3.25 -1.82
N THR A 69 -12.02 2.46 -1.61
CA THR A 69 -12.19 1.30 -2.50
C THR A 69 -12.28 1.86 -3.91
N LYS A 70 -11.69 1.19 -4.92
CA LYS A 70 -11.99 1.51 -6.31
C LYS A 70 -13.50 1.36 -6.48
N SER A 71 -14.26 2.44 -6.27
CA SER A 71 -15.63 2.55 -6.71
C SER A 71 -15.60 2.25 -8.20
N GLY A 72 -16.26 1.16 -8.59
CA GLY A 72 -16.24 0.68 -9.96
C GLY A 72 -16.61 1.75 -10.98
N GLY A 73 -16.10 1.58 -12.19
CA GLY A 73 -16.52 2.33 -13.38
C GLY A 73 -15.57 3.45 -13.78
N SER A 74 -14.57 3.13 -14.61
CA SER A 74 -14.39 3.97 -15.79
C SER A 74 -15.61 3.70 -16.65
N ALA A 75 -16.57 4.64 -16.67
CA ALA A 75 -17.63 4.70 -17.68
C ALA A 75 -17.16 5.54 -18.88
N PHE A 76 -15.91 5.33 -19.26
CA PHE A 76 -15.28 5.73 -20.50
C PHE A 76 -14.41 4.58 -20.96
#